data_AF-A0A1B1Z2J3-F1
#
_entry.id   AF-A0A1B1Z2J3-F1
#
_cell.length_a   1.000
_cell.length_b   1.000
_cell.length_c   1.000
_cell.angle_alpha   90.00
_cell.angle_beta   90.00
_cell.angle_gamma   90.00
#
_symmetry.space_group_name_H-M   'P 1'
#
loop_
_entity.id
_entity.type
_entity.pdbx_description
1 polymer ?
#
loop_
_entity_poly.entity_id
_entity_poly.type
_entity_poly.pdbx_seq_one_letter_code
_entity_poly.pdbx_strand_id
1 'polypeptide(L)'
;MDVRNMQEQCQKHIGSHMLLETTDGRTIDGIIESTDDQGVTMMVAEEMNSVEREYIFTGDDYDDDDYRRRPRFRRFRRRRFPFPFIRRIFYYPYYYPYYPYYYPPGYAPPYSYPY
;
A
#
# COMPACT_ATOMS: atom_id res chain seq x y z
N MET A 1 2.00 -21.63 5.97
CA MET A 1 2.29 -22.07 4.60
C MET A 1 3.68 -22.68 4.60
N ASP A 2 3.92 -23.72 3.80
CA ASP A 2 5.27 -24.26 3.60
C ASP A 2 6.09 -23.29 2.72
N VAL A 3 7.40 -23.19 2.95
CA VAL A 3 8.29 -22.22 2.28
C VAL A 3 8.32 -22.44 0.77
N ARG A 4 8.30 -23.70 0.33
CA ARG A 4 8.24 -24.06 -1.10
C ARG A 4 6.98 -23.54 -1.78
N ASN A 5 5.83 -23.69 -1.14
CA ASN A 5 4.55 -23.21 -1.67
C ASN A 5 4.54 -21.67 -1.77
N MET A 6 5.13 -20.98 -0.79
CA MET A 6 5.29 -19.52 -0.83
C MET A 6 6.18 -19.10 -2.01
N GLN A 7 7.30 -19.77 -2.21
CA GLN A 7 8.23 -19.50 -3.32
C GLN A 7 7.54 -19.68 -4.67
N GLU A 8 6.84 -20.81 -4.88
CA GLU A 8 6.07 -21.08 -6.11
C GLU A 8 5.01 -20.00 -6.37
N GLN A 9 4.31 -19.55 -5.34
CA GLN A 9 3.33 -18.46 -5.47
C GLN A 9 4.00 -17.14 -5.83
N CYS A 10 5.08 -16.74 -5.15
CA CYS A 10 5.80 -15.52 -5.52
C CYS A 10 6.32 -15.59 -6.96
N GLN A 11 6.85 -16.74 -7.37
CA GLN A 11 7.44 -16.92 -8.71
C GLN A 11 6.38 -16.83 -9.81
N LYS A 12 5.20 -17.41 -9.58
CA LYS A 12 4.05 -17.31 -10.50
C LYS A 12 3.56 -15.88 -10.68
N HIS A 13 3.80 -15.00 -9.71
CA HIS A 13 3.25 -13.66 -9.65
C HIS A 13 4.29 -12.54 -9.75
N ILE A 14 5.46 -12.84 -10.32
CA ILE A 14 6.42 -11.81 -10.76
C ILE A 14 5.72 -10.81 -11.69
N GLY A 15 5.94 -9.52 -11.46
CA GLY A 15 5.31 -8.41 -12.16
C GLY A 15 3.90 -8.04 -11.67
N SER A 16 3.32 -8.81 -10.74
CA SER A 16 1.99 -8.52 -10.19
C SER A 16 2.06 -7.70 -8.91
N HIS A 17 1.05 -6.84 -8.70
CA HIS A 17 0.85 -6.11 -7.46
C HIS A 17 0.24 -7.01 -6.40
N MET A 18 0.87 -7.07 -5.22
CA MET A 18 0.53 -7.98 -4.13
C MET A 18 0.71 -7.31 -2.78
N LEU A 19 -0.09 -7.76 -1.82
CA LEU A 19 0.06 -7.40 -0.42
C LEU A 19 0.77 -8.53 0.33
N LEU A 20 1.87 -8.21 0.98
CA LEU A 20 2.64 -9.14 1.81
C LEU A 20 2.30 -8.90 3.28
N GLU A 21 1.75 -9.91 3.96
CA GLU A 21 1.58 -9.91 5.41
C GLU A 21 2.83 -10.49 6.06
N THR A 22 3.48 -9.70 6.90
CA THR A 22 4.63 -10.11 7.68
C THR A 22 4.20 -10.92 8.91
N THR A 23 5.12 -11.68 9.51
CA THR A 23 4.90 -12.38 10.79
C THR A 23 4.46 -11.45 11.92
N ASP A 24 4.87 -10.18 11.85
CA ASP A 24 4.54 -9.15 12.83
C ASP A 24 3.14 -8.52 12.59
N GLY A 25 2.40 -9.02 11.60
CA GLY A 25 1.04 -8.55 11.26
C GLY A 25 1.00 -7.26 10.43
N ARG A 26 2.15 -6.73 10.00
CA ARG A 26 2.19 -5.58 9.08
C ARG A 26 1.96 -6.04 7.65
N THR A 27 1.18 -5.27 6.91
CA THR A 27 0.93 -5.48 5.48
C THR A 27 1.77 -4.52 4.64
N ILE A 28 2.48 -5.05 3.66
CA ILE A 28 3.36 -4.31 2.75
C ILE A 28 2.78 -4.39 1.35
N ASP A 29 2.57 -3.24 0.73
CA ASP A 29 2.03 -3.11 -0.61
C ASP A 29 3.14 -2.94 -1.65
N GLY A 30 3.13 -3.76 -2.70
CA GLY A 30 4.17 -3.67 -3.72
C GLY A 30 4.03 -4.64 -4.89
N ILE A 31 4.93 -4.51 -5.86
CA ILE A 31 5.00 -5.37 -7.04
C ILE A 31 6.14 -6.36 -6.85
N ILE A 32 5.89 -7.66 -7.06
CA ILE A 32 6.97 -8.65 -7.03
C ILE A 32 7.87 -8.44 -8.25
N GLU A 33 9.16 -8.27 -8.03
CA GLU A 33 10.12 -8.09 -9.10
C GLU A 33 10.90 -9.38 -9.38
N SER A 34 11.32 -10.08 -8.33
CA SER A 34 12.05 -11.35 -8.45
C SER A 34 11.94 -12.19 -7.19
N THR A 35 12.25 -13.48 -7.31
CA THR A 35 12.26 -14.44 -6.20
C THR A 35 13.54 -15.25 -6.25
N ASP A 36 14.03 -15.69 -5.10
CA ASP A 36 15.07 -16.71 -5.02
C ASP A 36 14.73 -17.73 -3.92
N ASP A 37 15.67 -18.61 -3.60
CA ASP A 37 15.47 -19.70 -2.65
C ASP A 37 15.33 -19.21 -1.19
N GLN A 38 15.60 -17.93 -0.91
CA GLN A 38 15.61 -17.37 0.44
C GLN A 38 14.50 -16.33 0.65
N GLY A 39 13.99 -15.71 -0.42
CA GLY A 39 12.91 -14.74 -0.32
C GLY A 39 12.47 -14.12 -1.62
N VAL A 40 11.77 -13.00 -1.48
CA VAL A 40 11.19 -12.23 -2.58
C VAL A 40 11.72 -10.79 -2.56
N THR A 41 12.00 -10.26 -3.75
CA THR A 41 12.29 -8.84 -3.96
C THR A 41 11.06 -8.16 -4.51
N MET A 42 10.61 -7.10 -3.84
CA MET A 42 9.42 -6.33 -4.22
C MET A 42 9.76 -4.86 -4.40
N MET A 43 9.12 -4.23 -5.38
CA MET A 43 9.00 -2.78 -5.49
C MET A 43 7.90 -2.32 -4.55
N VAL A 44 8.28 -1.84 -3.37
CA VAL A 44 7.35 -1.44 -2.30
C VAL A 44 7.01 0.03 -2.43
N ALA A 45 5.72 0.35 -2.39
CA ALA A 45 5.25 1.72 -2.34
C ALA A 45 5.50 2.31 -0.95
N GLU A 46 6.52 3.15 -0.80
CA GLU A 46 6.73 3.93 0.41
C GLU A 46 5.94 5.23 0.32
N GLU A 47 5.11 5.52 1.34
CA GLU A 47 4.44 6.81 1.47
C GLU A 47 5.49 7.86 1.83
N MET A 48 5.73 8.82 0.91
CA MET A 48 6.59 9.96 1.20
C MET A 48 5.79 10.97 2.02
N ASN A 49 6.23 11.23 3.24
CA ASN A 49 5.72 12.36 4.01
C ASN A 49 6.12 13.66 3.30
N SER A 50 5.22 14.65 3.32
CA SER A 50 5.36 15.94 2.63
C SER A 50 6.64 16.73 2.97
N VAL A 51 7.33 16.37 4.05
CA VAL A 51 8.56 17.02 4.55
C VAL A 51 9.78 16.74 3.66
N GLU A 52 9.90 15.56 3.04
CA GLU A 52 11.01 15.27 2.09
C GLU A 52 10.89 16.06 0.77
N ARG A 53 9.77 16.75 0.57
CA ARG A 53 9.42 17.40 -0.69
C ARG A 53 9.78 18.88 -0.75
N GLU A 54 9.97 19.54 0.40
CA GLU A 54 10.41 20.94 0.46
C GLU A 54 11.74 21.15 -0.28
N TYR A 55 12.55 20.09 -0.40
CA TYR A 55 13.80 20.11 -1.15
C TYR A 55 13.68 19.82 -2.66
N ILE A 56 12.54 19.31 -3.14
CA ILE A 56 12.38 18.87 -4.55
C ILE A 56 11.43 19.79 -5.34
N PHE A 57 10.49 20.45 -4.67
CA PHE A 57 9.54 21.35 -5.30
C PHE A 57 9.62 22.74 -4.65
N THR A 58 10.63 23.51 -5.05
CA THR A 58 10.58 24.97 -4.97
C THR A 58 9.58 25.44 -6.02
N GLY A 59 8.32 25.55 -5.62
CA GLY A 59 7.24 25.97 -6.49
C GLY A 59 6.00 26.15 -5.64
N ASP A 60 5.72 27.42 -5.36
CA ASP A 60 4.57 27.95 -4.66
C ASP A 60 3.29 27.16 -4.94
N ASP A 61 2.55 26.79 -3.89
CA ASP A 61 1.13 27.14 -3.82
C ASP A 61 0.57 26.81 -2.44
N TYR A 62 -0.02 27.86 -1.88
CA TYR A 62 -0.75 27.93 -0.64
C TYR A 62 -2.06 27.14 -0.77
N ASP A 63 -2.34 26.20 0.14
CA ASP A 63 -3.66 26.12 0.79
C ASP A 63 -3.65 25.13 1.96
N ASP A 64 -4.04 25.63 3.13
CA ASP A 64 -3.91 25.00 4.45
C ASP A 64 -5.24 24.38 4.93
N ASP A 65 -6.07 23.84 4.02
CA ASP A 65 -7.41 23.35 4.41
C ASP A 65 -7.83 22.01 3.78
N ASP A 66 -6.91 21.28 3.13
CA ASP A 66 -7.23 19.96 2.56
C ASP A 66 -6.15 18.91 2.81
N TYR A 67 -6.04 18.48 4.08
CA TYR A 67 -5.28 17.28 4.45
C TYR A 67 -5.74 16.00 3.72
N ARG A 68 -6.88 16.01 3.01
CA ARG A 68 -7.42 14.83 2.30
C ARG A 68 -7.01 14.75 0.82
N ARG A 69 -6.55 15.84 0.20
CA ARG A 69 -6.11 15.88 -1.21
C ARG A 69 -4.61 16.06 -1.43
N ARG A 70 -3.79 16.04 -0.39
CA ARG A 70 -2.33 15.99 -0.59
C ARG A 70 -2.02 14.72 -1.38
N PRO A 71 -1.44 14.82 -2.60
CA PRO A 71 -1.17 13.63 -3.38
C PRO A 71 -0.20 12.76 -2.58
N ARG A 72 -0.59 11.53 -2.31
CA ARG A 72 0.27 10.56 -1.63
C ARG A 72 1.31 10.12 -2.64
N PHE A 73 2.44 10.80 -2.66
CA PHE A 73 3.56 10.40 -3.49
C PHE A 73 4.08 9.07 -2.94
N ARG A 74 3.87 8.02 -3.72
CA ARG A 74 4.40 6.69 -3.45
C ARG A 74 5.72 6.57 -4.19
N ARG A 75 6.83 6.49 -3.47
CA ARG A 75 8.11 6.14 -4.07
C ARG A 75 8.28 4.64 -3.99
N PHE A 76 8.42 4.00 -5.14
CA PHE A 76 8.72 2.57 -5.17
C PHE A 76 10.19 2.35 -4.87
N ARG A 77 10.49 1.61 -3.80
CA ARG A 77 11.85 1.15 -3.49
C ARG A 77 11.92 -0.37 -3.55
N ARG A 78 13.01 -0.87 -4.13
CA ARG A 78 13.32 -2.30 -4.14
C ARG A 78 13.66 -2.71 -2.71
N ARG A 79 12.84 -3.59 -2.13
CA ARG A 79 13.05 -4.19 -0.81
C ARG A 79 12.99 -5.69 -0.91
N ARG A 80 13.80 -6.35 -0.09
CA ARG A 80 13.90 -7.81 -0.04
C ARG A 80 13.27 -8.33 1.25
N PHE A 81 12.41 -9.33 1.11
CA PHE A 81 11.70 -9.97 2.21
C PHE A 81 12.02 -11.46 2.24
N PRO A 82 12.73 -11.94 3.27
CA PRO A 82 13.01 -13.37 3.42
C PRO A 82 11.72 -14.14 3.74
N PHE A 83 11.54 -15.34 3.18
CA PHE A 83 10.33 -16.15 3.38
C PHE A 83 9.95 -16.42 4.84
N PRO A 84 10.89 -16.64 5.79
CA PRO A 84 10.54 -16.81 7.20
C PRO A 84 9.77 -15.65 7.82
N PHE A 85 9.90 -14.43 7.27
CA PHE A 85 9.17 -13.25 7.74
C PHE A 85 7.82 -13.07 7.07
N ILE A 86 7.47 -13.91 6.09
CA ILE A 86 6.24 -13.80 5.32
C ILE A 86 5.22 -14.78 5.90
N ARG A 87 4.13 -14.23 6.43
CA ARG A 87 3.02 -15.02 6.94
C ARG A 87 2.05 -15.40 5.82
N ARG A 88 1.71 -14.43 4.96
CA ARG A 88 0.72 -14.60 3.90
C ARG A 88 0.94 -13.59 2.77
N ILE A 89 0.48 -13.92 1.58
CA ILE A 89 0.42 -13.01 0.44
C ILE A 89 -1.03 -12.92 -0.03
N PHE A 90 -1.45 -11.74 -0.44
CA PHE A 90 -2.76 -11.49 -1.00
C PHE A 90 -2.69 -10.89 -2.40
N TYR A 91 -3.62 -11.33 -3.24
CA TYR A 91 -3.78 -10.85 -4.60
C TYR A 91 -4.45 -9.49 -4.62
N TYR A 92 -3.88 -8.53 -5.36
CA TYR A 92 -4.56 -7.30 -5.69
C TYR A 92 -5.51 -7.53 -6.88
N PRO A 93 -6.73 -6.97 -6.92
CA PRO A 93 -7.33 -6.06 -5.94
C PRO A 93 -7.83 -6.82 -4.71
N TYR A 94 -7.28 -6.48 -3.54
CA TYR A 94 -7.93 -6.85 -2.29
C TYR A 94 -9.19 -6.00 -2.22
N TYR A 95 -10.35 -6.60 -2.47
CA TYR A 95 -11.64 -5.95 -2.25
C TYR A 95 -11.71 -5.58 -0.77
N TYR A 96 -11.30 -4.35 -0.43
CA TYR A 96 -11.64 -3.77 0.85
C TYR A 96 -13.16 -3.63 0.80
N PRO A 97 -13.94 -4.36 1.62
CA PRO A 97 -15.36 -4.13 1.64
C PRO A 97 -15.53 -2.64 1.95
N TYR A 98 -16.20 -1.94 1.03
CA TYR A 98 -16.63 -0.59 1.30
C TYR A 98 -17.46 -0.68 2.58
N TYR A 99 -16.89 -0.24 3.70
CA TYR A 99 -17.62 -0.05 4.92
C TYR A 99 -18.33 1.28 4.73
N PRO A 100 -19.64 1.30 4.37
CA PRO A 100 -20.37 2.54 4.39
C PRO A 100 -20.22 3.10 5.80
N TYR A 101 -19.75 4.34 5.91
CA TYR A 101 -19.82 5.08 7.15
C TYR A 101 -21.27 5.06 7.60
N TYR A 102 -21.58 4.24 8.61
CA TYR A 102 -22.87 4.25 9.28
C TYR A 102 -22.94 5.58 10.02
N TYR A 103 -23.56 6.57 9.38
CA TYR A 103 -23.96 7.77 10.09
C TYR A 103 -25.02 7.35 11.11
N PRO A 104 -24.81 7.62 12.41
CA PRO A 104 -25.84 7.39 13.40
C PRO A 104 -27.10 8.19 13.00
N PRO A 105 -28.31 7.60 13.14
CA PRO A 105 -29.55 8.28 12.79
C PRO A 105 -29.65 9.62 13.52
N GLY A 106 -29.66 10.73 12.78
CA GLY A 106 -29.74 12.09 13.32
C GLY A 106 -28.59 13.02 12.95
N TYR A 107 -27.48 12.50 12.38
CA TYR A 107 -26.43 13.35 11.81
C TYR A 107 -26.67 13.57 10.32
N ALA A 108 -27.23 14.73 9.96
CA ALA A 108 -27.22 15.21 8.58
C ALA A 108 -25.82 15.78 8.27
N PRO A 109 -25.15 15.37 7.17
CA PRO A 109 -23.92 16.02 6.74
C PRO A 109 -24.25 17.48 6.34
N PRO A 110 -23.44 18.48 6.77
CA PRO A 110 -23.76 19.90 6.64
C PRO A 110 -23.79 20.44 5.19
N TYR A 111 -23.48 19.61 4.19
CA TYR A 111 -23.44 20.03 2.79
C TYR A 111 -24.13 18.99 1.90
N SER A 112 -25.45 19.10 1.76
CA SER A 112 -26.15 18.57 0.59
C SER A 112 -25.91 19.52 -0.58
N TYR A 113 -25.09 19.12 -1.56
CA TYR A 113 -25.05 19.82 -2.84
C TYR A 113 -26.37 19.58 -3.59
N PRO A 114 -27.11 20.63 -3.97
CA PRO A 114 -28.23 20.47 -4.89
C PRO A 114 -27.68 20.09 -6.28
N TYR A 115 -28.36 19.15 -6.95
CA TYR A 115 -28.15 18.82 -8.37
C TYR A 115 -28.74 19.91 -9.26
#